data_AF-A0A178XM42-F1
#
_entry.id   AF-A0A178XM42-F1
#
_cell.length_a   1.000
_cell.length_b   1.000
_cell.length_c   1.000
_cell.angle_alpha   90.00
_cell.angle_beta   90.00
_cell.angle_gamma   90.00
#
_symmetry.space_group_name_H-M   'P 1'
#
loop_
_entity.id
_entity.type
_entity.pdbx_description
1 polymer ?
#
loop_
_entity_poly.entity_id
_entity_poly.type
_entity_poly.pdbx_seq_one_letter_code
_entity_poly.pdbx_strand_id
1 'polypeptide(L)' 'MTDAELSDLVARSLYAVAPDVEGEPIDPNKSFRAQFEIDSMDFLNFVIGLHKATGVEILEQDYPDLQTL' A
#
# COMPACT_ATOMS: atom_id res chain seq x y z
N MET A 1 -10.94 -11.09 -7.95
CA MET A 1 -10.57 -10.13 -6.92
C MET A 1 -11.78 -9.25 -6.66
N THR A 2 -12.39 -9.41 -5.50
CA THR A 2 -13.39 -8.47 -4.98
C THR A 2 -12.69 -7.26 -4.35
N ASP A 3 -13.41 -6.16 -4.17
CA ASP A 3 -12.89 -4.93 -3.53
C ASP A 3 -12.28 -5.21 -2.15
N ALA A 4 -12.89 -6.13 -1.38
CA ALA A 4 -12.39 -6.59 -0.11
C ALA A 4 -11.06 -7.37 -0.22
N GLU A 5 -10.89 -8.20 -1.26
CA GLU A 5 -9.62 -8.92 -1.50
C GLU A 5 -8.49 -7.98 -1.91
N LEU A 6 -8.80 -6.91 -2.65
CA LEU A 6 -7.82 -5.90 -3.03
C LEU A 6 -7.38 -5.08 -1.81
N SER A 7 -8.34 -4.66 -0.98
CA SER A 7 -8.07 -3.95 0.27
C SER A 7 -7.20 -4.78 1.22
N ASP A 8 -7.48 -6.07 1.37
CA ASP A 8 -6.69 -6.99 2.20
C ASP A 8 -5.27 -7.18 1.62
N LEU A 9 -5.13 -7.25 0.29
CA LEU A 9 -3.82 -7.34 -0.36
C LEU A 9 -3.01 -6.07 -0.14
N VAL A 10 -3.62 -4.89 -0.29
CA VAL A 10 -2.99 -3.59 0.00
C VAL A 10 -2.55 -3.53 1.45
N ALA A 11 -3.41 -3.92 2.39
CA ALA A 11 -3.09 -3.97 3.82
C ALA A 11 -1.88 -4.86 4.12
N ARG A 12 -1.86 -6.08 3.57
CA ARG A 12 -0.73 -7.01 3.74
C ARG A 12 0.56 -6.48 3.15
N SER A 13 0.51 -5.85 1.98
CA SER A 13 1.69 -5.22 1.38
C SER A 13 2.20 -4.05 2.23
N LEU A 14 1.31 -3.30 2.86
CA LEU A 14 1.64 -2.23 3.81
C LEU A 14 2.29 -2.78 5.08
N TYR A 15 1.72 -3.82 5.69
CA TYR A 15 2.29 -4.46 6.89
C TYR A 15 3.66 -5.09 6.64
N ALA A 16 3.95 -5.49 5.40
CA ALA A 16 5.26 -6.00 5.02
C ALA A 16 6.37 -4.93 5.05
N VAL A 17 6.03 -3.65 4.83
CA VAL A 17 6.99 -2.54 4.87
C VAL A 17 6.97 -1.78 6.19
N ALA A 18 5.79 -1.69 6.80
CA ALA A 18 5.55 -1.05 8.08
C ALA A 18 4.85 -2.05 9.02
N PRO A 19 5.60 -2.98 9.64
CA PRO A 19 5.01 -3.95 10.57
C PRO A 19 4.44 -3.28 11.83
N ASP A 20 4.90 -2.07 12.17
CA ASP A 20 4.40 -1.31 13.32
C ASP A 20 2.92 -0.93 13.20
N VAL A 21 2.37 -0.92 11.98
CA VAL A 21 0.98 -0.57 11.71
C VAL A 21 0.10 -1.81 11.48
N GLU A 22 0.65 -3.01 11.67
CA GLU A 22 -0.06 -4.28 11.53
C GLU A 22 -1.28 -4.34 12.48
N GLY A 23 -2.47 -4.51 11.90
CA GLY A 23 -3.73 -4.55 12.63
C GLY A 23 -4.40 -3.19 12.83
N GLU A 24 -3.78 -2.08 12.40
CA GLU A 24 -4.47 -0.79 12.33
C GLU A 24 -5.44 -0.75 11.14
N PRO A 25 -6.65 -0.17 11.32
CA PRO A 25 -7.59 0.02 10.24
C PRO A 25 -7.07 1.08 9.26
N ILE A 26 -7.10 0.76 7.97
CA ILE A 26 -6.69 1.68 6.90
C ILE A 26 -7.86 2.61 6.56
N ASP A 27 -7.66 3.92 6.65
CA ASP A 27 -8.61 4.94 6.22
C ASP A 27 -8.44 5.22 4.70
N PRO A 28 -9.45 4.93 3.85
CA PRO A 28 -9.34 5.17 2.42
C PRO A 28 -9.24 6.65 2.05
N ASN A 29 -9.65 7.56 2.94
CA ASN A 29 -9.64 9.00 2.66
C ASN A 29 -8.30 9.67 3.00
N LYS A 30 -7.35 8.93 3.58
CA LYS A 30 -6.05 9.45 3.97
C LYS A 30 -4.95 8.75 3.21
N SER A 31 -3.86 9.46 2.95
CA SER A 31 -2.71 8.83 2.32
C SER A 31 -1.99 7.90 3.28
N PHE A 32 -1.47 6.78 2.79
CA PHE A 32 -0.71 5.82 3.58
C PHE A 32 0.49 6.48 4.29
N ARG A 33 1.14 7.46 3.63
CA ARG A 33 2.24 8.25 4.22
C ARG A 33 1.83 9.07 5.43
N ALA A 34 0.62 9.61 5.43
CA ALA A 34 0.10 10.39 6.55
C ALA A 34 -0.46 9.51 7.68
N GLN A 35 -0.95 8.31 7.35
CA GLN A 35 -1.51 7.38 8.33
C GLN A 35 -0.43 6.59 9.07
N PHE A 36 0.55 6.10 8.31
CA PHE A 36 1.53 5.13 8.79
C PHE A 36 2.93 5.71 8.86
N GLU A 37 3.07 7.02 8.65
CA GLU A 37 4.34 7.76 8.66
C GLU A 37 5.42 7.11 7.76
N ILE A 38 5.00 6.40 6.70
CA ILE A 38 5.92 5.69 5.80
C ILE A 38 6.76 6.65 4.96
N ASP A 39 8.05 6.34 4.89
CA ASP A 39 9.02 7.10 4.14
C ASP A 39 9.02 6.71 2.65
N SER A 40 9.80 7.43 1.84
CA SER A 40 9.89 7.20 0.39
C SER A 40 10.40 5.80 0.05
N MET A 41 11.27 5.25 0.90
CA MET A 41 11.82 3.90 0.75
C MET A 41 10.77 2.83 1.05
N ASP A 42 9.96 3.02 2.10
CA ASP A 42 8.89 2.08 2.47
C ASP A 42 7.79 2.08 1.43
N PHE A 43 7.42 3.26 0.91
CA PHE A 43 6.47 3.37 -0.18
C PHE A 43 6.95 2.64 -1.44
N LEU A 44 8.23 2.77 -1.80
CA LEU A 44 8.80 2.05 -2.94
C LEU A 44 8.76 0.52 -2.72
N ASN A 45 9.09 0.05 -1.52
CA ASN A 45 9.00 -1.37 -1.17
C ASN A 45 7.54 -1.87 -1.21
N PHE A 46 6.59 -1.04 -0.81
CA PHE A 46 5.16 -1.34 -0.85
C PHE A 46 4.70 -1.55 -2.30
N VAL A 47 5.04 -0.60 -3.19
CA VAL A 47 4.74 -0.69 -4.62
C VAL A 47 5.36 -1.95 -5.25
N ILE A 48 6.61 -2.26 -4.91
CA ILE A 48 7.27 -3.49 -5.38
C ILE A 48 6.55 -4.74 -4.87
N GLY A 49 6.10 -4.74 -3.62
CA GLY A 49 5.30 -5.82 -3.03
C GLY A 49 3.97 -6.00 -3.75
N LEU A 50 3.27 -4.89 -4.02
CA LEU A 50 1.99 -4.86 -4.73
C LEU A 50 2.13 -5.37 -6.17
N HIS A 51 3.17 -4.91 -6.88
CA HIS A 51 3.53 -5.39 -8.22
C HIS A 51 3.78 -6.90 -8.23
N LYS A 52 4.54 -7.43 -7.27
CA LYS A 52 4.81 -8.87 -7.17
C LYS A 52 3.58 -9.69 -6.82
N ALA A 53 2.68 -9.15 -5.98
CA ALA A 53 1.49 -9.85 -5.54
C ALA A 53 0.37 -9.86 -6.60
N THR A 54 0.21 -8.74 -7.33
CA THR A 54 -0.84 -8.57 -8.34
C THR A 54 -0.38 -8.89 -9.76
N GLY A 55 0.93 -8.82 -10.03
CA GLY A 55 1.51 -8.91 -11.36
C GLY A 55 1.26 -7.68 -12.23
N VAL A 56 0.64 -6.62 -11.70
CA VAL A 56 0.31 -5.38 -12.42
C VAL A 56 1.54 -4.49 -12.49
N GLU A 57 1.92 -4.06 -13.69
CA GLU A 57 3.01 -3.10 -13.88
C GLU A 57 2.60 -1.74 -13.28
N ILE A 58 3.35 -1.29 -12.28
CA ILE A 58 3.11 0.00 -11.61
C ILE A 58 4.25 0.93 -12.02
N LEU A 59 3.93 2.02 -12.70
CA LEU A 59 4.89 3.01 -13.14
C LEU A 59 4.94 4.18 -12.14
N GLU A 60 6.01 4.97 -12.18
CA GLU A 60 6.17 6.13 -11.28
C GLU A 60 5.05 7.16 -11.42
N GLN A 61 4.39 7.20 -12.58
CA GLN A 61 3.23 8.06 -12.83
C GLN A 61 1.98 7.64 -12.04
N ASP A 62 1.88 6.37 -11.65
CA ASP A 62 0.74 5.81 -10.91
C ASP A 62 0.94 5.96 -9.38
N TYR A 63 2.14 6.35 -8.94
CA TYR A 63 2.44 6.51 -7.51
C TYR A 63 1.52 7.50 -6.78
N PRO A 64 1.10 8.64 -7.39
CA PRO A 64 0.13 9.53 -6.77
C PRO A 64 -1.22 8.87 -6.49
N ASP A 65 -1.66 7.99 -7.39
CA ASP A 65 -2.95 7.30 -7.29
C ASP A 65 -2.89 6.14 -6.27
N LEU A 66 -1.69 5.60 -6.03
CA LEU A 66 -1.43 4.56 -5.01
C LEU A 66 -1.17 5.11 -3.60
N GLN A 67 -1.37 6.40 -3.38
CA GLN A 67 -1.21 6.98 -2.04
C GLN A 67 -2.41 6.70 -1.13
N THR A 68 -3.58 6.39 -1.69
CA THR A 68 -4.84 6.15 -0.97
C THR A 68 -5.47 4.82 -1.39
N LEU A 69 -6.51 4.37 -0.68
CA LEU A 69 -7.19 3.09 -0.92
C LEU A 69 -8.47 3.26 -1.75
#